data_AF-A0A7K3RVJ5-F1
#
_entry.id   AF-A0A7K3RVJ5-F1
#
_cell.length_a   1.000
_cell.length_b   1.000
_cell.length_c   1.000
_cell.angle_alpha   90.00
_cell.angle_beta   90.00
_cell.angle_gamma   90.00
#
_symmetry.space_group_name_H-M   'P 1'
#
loop_
_entity.id
_entity.type
_entity.pdbx_description
1 polymer ?
#
loop_
_entity_poly.entity_id
_entity_poly.type
_entity_poly.pdbx_seq_one_letter_code
_entity_poly.pdbx_strand_id
1 'polypeptide(L)' 'MSGPAAGTAVAATTTDVVCLGESMVTFLPSQPGRLADVPSFGRGIGGAESNVACALA' A
#
# COMPACT_ATOMS: atom_id res chain seq x y z
N MET A 1 -1.41 16.51 22.87
CA MET A 1 -0.49 15.35 22.91
C MET A 1 0.38 15.41 21.67
N SER A 2 1.48 16.17 21.75
CA SER A 2 2.45 16.30 20.65
C SER A 2 3.48 15.19 20.77
N GLY A 3 3.63 14.36 19.73
CA GLY A 3 4.71 13.37 19.62
C GLY A 3 6.06 14.04 19.30
N PRO A 4 7.20 13.37 19.57
CA PRO A 4 8.50 14.01 19.56
C PRO A 4 8.96 14.37 18.15
N ALA A 5 9.61 15.54 18.02
CA ALA A 5 10.34 15.95 16.83
C ALA A 5 11.58 15.06 16.67
N ALA A 6 11.49 14.03 15.84
CA ALA A 6 12.65 13.21 15.50
C ALA A 6 13.49 13.92 14.44
N GLY A 7 14.62 14.50 14.86
CA GLY A 7 15.59 15.13 13.96
C GLY A 7 17.00 15.03 14.50
N THR A 8 17.64 13.87 14.35
CA THR A 8 19.12 13.83 14.20
C THR A 8 19.37 13.66 12.71
N ALA A 9 19.84 14.73 12.09
CA ALA A 9 19.96 14.89 10.65
C ALA A 9 21.06 13.97 10.06
N VAL A 10 20.66 12.81 9.58
CA VAL A 10 21.29 12.19 8.39
C VAL A 10 20.65 12.88 7.20
N ALA A 11 21.45 13.47 6.30
CA ALA A 11 21.02 14.30 5.16
C ALA A 11 19.59 13.99 4.71
N ALA A 12 18.64 14.76 5.26
CA ALA A 12 17.25 14.40 5.20
C ALA A 12 16.76 14.69 3.79
N THR A 13 16.64 13.65 2.96
CA THR A 13 15.73 13.69 1.83
C THR A 13 14.36 14.00 2.43
N THR A 14 13.87 15.21 2.21
CA THR A 14 12.55 15.63 2.69
C THR A 14 11.52 14.72 2.06
N THR A 15 10.74 14.00 2.88
CA THR A 15 9.64 13.18 2.39
C THR A 15 8.43 14.08 2.13
N ASP A 16 7.91 14.08 0.90
CA ASP A 16 6.75 14.91 0.53
C ASP A 16 5.43 14.38 1.13
N VAL A 17 5.28 13.05 1.21
CA VAL A 17 4.07 12.38 1.72
C VAL A 17 4.43 11.14 2.52
N VAL A 18 3.75 10.96 3.66
CA VAL A 18 3.81 9.73 4.47
C VAL A 18 2.44 9.04 4.45
N CYS A 19 2.42 7.78 4.06
CA CYS A 19 1.24 6.92 4.08
C CYS A 19 1.40 5.87 5.19
N LEU A 20 0.52 5.88 6.19
CA LEU A 20 0.56 4.95 7.33
C LEU A 20 -0.70 4.09 7.34
N GLY A 21 -0.55 2.78 7.12
CA GLY A 21 -1.64 1.82 7.14
C GLY A 21 -1.16 0.40 6.89
N GLU A 22 -2.08 -0.49 6.54
CA GLU A 22 -1.81 -1.89 6.26
C GLU A 22 -1.71 -2.14 4.75
N SER A 23 -0.60 -2.73 4.32
CA SER A 23 -0.49 -3.29 2.97
C SER A 23 -1.13 -4.67 2.91
N MET A 24 -1.86 -4.94 1.85
CA MET A 24 -2.44 -6.27 1.60
C MET A 24 -1.95 -6.84 0.28
N VAL A 25 -1.99 -8.17 0.18
CA VAL A 25 -1.96 -8.85 -1.11
C VAL A 25 -3.39 -8.97 -1.62
N THR A 26 -3.62 -8.57 -2.87
CA THR A 26 -4.92 -8.71 -3.52
C THR A 26 -4.89 -9.90 -4.47
N PHE A 27 -5.91 -10.76 -4.40
CA PHE A 27 -6.12 -11.86 -5.36
C PHE A 27 -7.25 -11.51 -6.31
N LEU A 28 -6.90 -11.11 -7.54
CA LEU A 28 -7.88 -10.76 -8.57
C LEU A 28 -8.28 -12.05 -9.33
N PRO A 29 -9.57 -12.41 -9.40
CA PRO A 29 -9.99 -13.57 -10.17
C PRO A 29 -9.66 -13.39 -11.65
N SER A 30 -9.25 -14.46 -12.33
CA SER A 30 -8.87 -14.39 -13.75
C SER A 30 -10.04 -14.15 -14.71
N GLN A 31 -11.29 -14.30 -14.23
CA GLN A 31 -12.52 -14.07 -14.98
C GLN A 31 -13.68 -13.69 -14.05
N PRO A 32 -14.75 -13.05 -14.54
CA PRO A 32 -15.96 -12.79 -13.76
C PRO A 32 -16.67 -14.08 -13.32
N GLY A 33 -17.30 -14.08 -12.14
CA GLY A 33 -18.06 -15.22 -11.62
C GLY A 33 -18.00 -15.34 -10.10
N ARG A 34 -18.52 -16.45 -9.55
CA ARG A 34 -18.34 -16.77 -8.12
C ARG A 34 -16.88 -17.11 -7.88
N LEU A 35 -16.31 -16.58 -6.79
CA LEU A 35 -14.90 -16.84 -6.44
C LEU A 35 -14.57 -18.31 -6.19
N ALA A 36 -15.57 -19.12 -5.82
CA ALA A 36 -15.40 -20.56 -5.64
C ALA A 36 -15.14 -21.31 -6.95
N ASP A 37 -15.53 -20.72 -8.09
CA ASP A 37 -15.55 -21.39 -9.40
C ASP A 37 -14.45 -20.90 -10.35
N VAL A 38 -13.68 -19.86 -9.97
CA VAL A 38 -12.65 -19.30 -10.84
C VAL A 38 -11.40 -20.19 -10.85
N PRO A 39 -10.76 -20.41 -12.01
CA PRO A 39 -9.67 -21.38 -12.14
C PRO A 39 -8.34 -20.87 -11.60
N SER A 40 -8.17 -19.56 -11.43
CA SER A 40 -6.94 -18.95 -10.95
C SER A 40 -7.13 -17.51 -10.47
N PHE A 41 -6.12 -17.01 -9.74
CA PHE A 41 -6.06 -15.64 -9.26
C PHE A 41 -4.71 -15.00 -9.64
N GLY A 42 -4.77 -13.77 -10.14
CA GLY A 42 -3.61 -12.89 -10.26
C GLY A 42 -3.28 -12.28 -8.90
N ARG A 43 -1.99 -12.23 -8.55
CA ARG A 43 -1.52 -11.58 -7.31
C ARG A 43 -1.19 -10.13 -7.59
N GLY A 44 -1.76 -9.21 -6.81
CA GLY A 44 -1.47 -7.78 -6.83
C GLY A 44 -1.25 -7.22 -5.43
N ILE A 45 -1.00 -5.90 -5.36
CA ILE A 45 -0.91 -5.15 -4.11
C ILE A 45 -2.24 -4.43 -3.87
N GLY A 46 -2.66 -4.36 -2.61
CA GLY A 46 -3.78 -3.56 -2.16
C GLY A 46 -3.47 -2.86 -0.83
N GLY A 47 -4.49 -2.24 -0.26
CA GLY A 47 -4.37 -1.33 0.88
C GLY A 47 -4.48 0.12 0.39
N ALA A 48 -5.33 0.91 1.04
CA ALA A 48 -5.63 2.27 0.58
C ALA A 48 -4.37 3.14 0.58
N GLU A 49 -3.59 3.05 1.64
CA GLU A 49 -2.36 3.81 1.87
C GLU A 49 -1.25 3.35 0.94
N SER A 50 -1.16 2.04 0.69
CA SER A 50 -0.21 1.49 -0.27
C SER A 50 -0.55 1.91 -1.69
N ASN A 51 -1.83 1.96 -2.06
CA ASN A 51 -2.27 2.44 -3.37
C ASN A 51 -1.96 3.93 -3.56
N VAL A 52 -2.16 4.76 -2.52
CA VAL A 52 -1.79 6.19 -2.56
C VAL A 52 -0.28 6.36 -2.65
N ALA A 53 0.50 5.61 -1.87
CA ALA A 53 1.96 5.64 -1.94
C ALA A 53 2.47 5.25 -3.34
N CYS A 54 1.93 4.17 -3.93
CA CYS A 54 2.30 3.75 -5.28
C CYS A 54 1.90 4.75 -6.38
N ALA A 55 0.79 5.48 -6.21
CA ALA A 55 0.36 6.48 -7.18
C ALA A 55 1.21 7.76 -7.13
N LEU A 56 1.88 8.04 -6.00
CA LEU A 56 2.70 9.24 -5.77
C LEU A 56 4.20 9.00 -5.91
N ALA A 57 4.63 7.75 -6.10
CA ALA A 57 6.04 7.35 -6.30
C ALA A 57 6.48 7.52 -7.76
#